data_AF-A0A964FGC2-F1
#
_entry.id   AF-A0A964FGC2-F1
#
_cell.length_a   1.000
_cell.length_b   1.000
_cell.length_c   1.000
_cell.angle_alpha   90.00
_cell.angle_beta   90.00
_cell.angle_gamma   90.00
#
_symmetry.space_group_name_H-M   'P 1'
#
loop_
_entity.id
_entity.type
_entity.pdbx_description
1 polymer ?
#
loop_
_entity_poly.entity_id
_entity_poly.type
_entity_poly.pdbx_seq_one_letter_code
_entity_poly.pdbx_strand_id
1 'polypeptide(L)' 'MSLYQYVIYCRIERAKQLLKQQKIAIAEIATQVGFADQSHLTHHFKRHVGITPKAFRQL' A
#
# COMPACT_ATOMS: atom_id res chain seq x y z
N MET A 1 -0.72 -17.72 -8.90
CA MET A 1 -0.62 -16.24 -8.88
C MET A 1 -0.73 -15.74 -10.31
N SER A 2 -1.70 -14.87 -10.62
CA SER A 2 -1.80 -14.24 -11.94
C SER A 2 -0.86 -13.04 -12.06
N LEU A 3 -0.60 -12.57 -13.29
CA LEU A 3 0.20 -11.36 -13.54
C LEU A 3 -0.36 -10.16 -12.76
N TYR A 4 -1.68 -9.99 -12.75
CA TYR A 4 -2.35 -8.95 -11.98
C TYR A 4 -2.06 -9.06 -10.48
N GLN A 5 -2.16 -10.26 -9.90
CA GLN A 5 -1.87 -10.49 -8.49
C GLN A 5 -0.41 -10.17 -8.15
N TYR A 6 0.53 -10.52 -9.04
CA TYR A 6 1.95 -10.19 -8.87
C TYR A 6 2.19 -8.68 -8.89
N VAL A 7 1.54 -7.95 -9.81
CA VAL A 7 1.62 -6.49 -9.85
C VAL A 7 1.10 -5.88 -8.55
N ILE A 8 -0.06 -6.33 -8.05
CA ILE A 8 -0.58 -5.86 -6.77
C ILE A 8 0.40 -6.15 -5.63
N TYR A 9 0.96 -7.36 -5.56
CA TYR A 9 1.99 -7.71 -4.59
C TYR A 9 3.18 -6.74 -4.62
N CYS A 10 3.74 -6.46 -5.78
CA CYS A 10 4.85 -5.50 -5.93
C CYS A 10 4.49 -4.09 -5.45
N ARG A 11 3.27 -3.62 -5.75
CA ARG A 11 2.78 -2.31 -5.28
C ARG A 11 2.66 -2.27 -3.76
N ILE A 12 2.16 -3.35 -3.14
CA ILE A 12 2.06 -3.46 -1.68
C ILE A 12 3.45 -3.47 -1.02
N GLU A 13 4.41 -4.22 -1.55
CA GLU A 13 5.78 -4.23 -1.01
C GLU A 13 6.44 -2.86 -1.11
N ARG A 14 6.24 -2.13 -2.21
CA ARG A 14 6.70 -0.75 -2.33
C ARG A 14 6.01 0.18 -1.33
N ALA A 15 4.69 0.03 -1.14
CA ALA A 15 3.94 0.82 -0.17
C ALA A 15 4.46 0.60 1.27
N LYS A 16 4.79 -0.64 1.65
CA LYS A 16 5.40 -0.96 2.96
C LYS A 16 6.71 -0.19 3.19
N GLN A 17 7.57 -0.10 2.17
CA GLN A 17 8.83 0.66 2.26
C GLN A 17 8.58 2.16 2.48
N LEU A 18 7.64 2.75 1.73
CA LEU A 18 7.31 4.18 1.84
C LEU A 18 6.61 4.52 3.15
N LEU A 19 5.75 3.63 3.67
CA LEU A 19 5.04 3.84 4.94
C LEU A 19 6.01 3.98 6.12
N LYS A 20 7.18 3.31 6.08
CA LYS A 20 8.22 3.41 7.12
C LYS A 20 8.93 4.77 7.15
N GLN A 21 8.88 5.55 6.07
CA GLN A 21 9.56 6.84 6.00
C GLN A 21 8.82 7.94 6.77
N GLN A 22 7.56 7.71 7.19
CA GLN A 22 6.66 8.55 8.01
C GLN A 22 6.40 10.00 7.52
N LYS A 23 7.11 10.50 6.51
CA LYS A 23 7.01 11.90 6.01
C LYS A 23 6.02 12.10 4.87
N ILE A 24 5.52 11.01 4.27
CA ILE A 24 4.67 11.05 3.06
C ILE A 24 3.22 10.77 3.46
N ALA A 25 2.24 11.50 2.91
CA ALA A 25 0.84 11.21 3.18
C ALA A 25 0.43 9.84 2.61
N ILE A 26 -0.48 9.10 3.25
CA ILE A 26 -0.90 7.77 2.76
C ILE A 26 -1.55 7.89 1.36
N ALA A 27 -2.29 8.98 1.11
CA ALA A 27 -2.87 9.27 -0.19
C ALA A 27 -1.80 9.46 -1.29
N GLU A 28 -0.69 10.14 -0.99
CA GLU A 28 0.44 10.29 -1.91
C GLU A 28 1.17 8.97 -2.14
N ILE A 29 1.29 8.12 -1.12
CA ILE A 29 1.85 6.78 -1.29
C ILE A 29 0.99 5.96 -2.26
N ALA A 30 -0.34 6.06 -2.16
CA ALA A 30 -1.24 5.35 -3.04
C ALA A 30 -1.01 5.70 -4.51
N THR A 31 -0.90 6.99 -4.84
CA THR A 31 -0.61 7.44 -6.20
C THR A 31 0.80 7.03 -6.65
N GLN A 32 1.81 7.17 -5.80
CA GLN A 32 3.20 6.78 -6.11
C GLN A 32 3.36 5.28 -6.41
N VAL A 33 2.57 4.42 -5.75
CA VAL A 33 2.61 2.97 -6.00
C VAL A 33 1.56 2.51 -7.02
N GLY A 34 0.89 3.43 -7.71
CA GLY A 34 0.00 3.14 -8.83
C GLY A 34 -1.42 2.70 -8.46
N PHE A 35 -1.89 3.00 -7.25
CA PHE A 35 -3.32 2.94 -6.91
C PHE A 35 -4.02 4.26 -7.27
N ALA A 36 -5.30 4.17 -7.60
CA ALA A 36 -6.12 5.34 -7.98
C ALA A 36 -6.26 6.34 -6.83
N ASP A 37 -6.39 5.84 -5.60
CA ASP A 37 -6.56 6.64 -4.39
C ASP A 37 -6.19 5.86 -3.12
N GLN A 38 -6.24 6.53 -1.98
CA GLN A 38 -5.97 5.95 -0.67
C GLN A 38 -6.90 4.77 -0.32
N SER A 39 -8.17 4.82 -0.70
CA SER A 39 -9.15 3.77 -0.39
C SER A 39 -8.82 2.49 -1.15
N HIS A 40 -8.43 2.60 -2.43
CA HIS A 40 -8.01 1.48 -3.25
C HIS A 40 -6.73 0.83 -2.70
N LEU A 41 -5.73 1.64 -2.31
CA LEU A 41 -4.55 1.13 -1.58
C LEU A 41 -4.98 0.43 -0.29
N THR A 42 -5.84 1.04 0.52
CA THR A 42 -6.26 0.49 1.82
C THR A 42 -6.95 -0.86 1.67
N HIS A 43 -7.81 -1.02 0.67
CA HIS A 43 -8.49 -2.27 0.37
C HIS A 43 -7.49 -3.39 0.07
N HIS A 44 -6.59 -3.18 -0.89
CA HIS A 44 -5.61 -4.20 -1.28
C HIS A 44 -4.57 -4.45 -0.19
N PHE A 45 -4.10 -3.40 0.48
CA PHE A 45 -3.11 -3.51 1.55
C PHE A 45 -3.65 -4.32 2.72
N LYS A 46 -4.88 -4.06 3.18
CA LYS A 46 -5.51 -4.85 4.25
C LYS A 46 -5.69 -6.32 3.84
N ARG A 47 -6.03 -6.58 2.58
CA ARG A 47 -6.17 -7.96 2.06
C ARG A 47 -4.84 -8.71 2.02
N HIS A 48 -3.72 -8.03 1.75
CA HIS A 48 -2.40 -8.65 1.61
C HIS A 48 -1.60 -8.67 2.92
N VAL A 49 -1.76 -7.68 3.78
CA VAL A 49 -0.95 -7.46 5.00
C VAL A 49 -1.75 -7.76 6.29
N GLY A 50 -3.08 -7.80 6.21
CA GLY A 50 -3.97 -8.06 7.34
C GLY A 50 -4.41 -6.82 8.12
N ILE A 51 -3.68 -5.71 7.99
CA ILE A 51 -3.98 -4.43 8.67
C ILE A 51 -3.99 -3.26 7.68
N THR A 52 -4.52 -2.11 8.08
CA THR A 52 -4.57 -0.93 7.21
C THR A 52 -3.18 -0.27 7.07
N PRO A 53 -2.92 0.51 6.00
CA PRO A 53 -1.67 1.26 5.87
C PRO A 53 -1.38 2.19 7.06
N LYS A 54 -2.44 2.79 7.64
CA LYS A 54 -2.33 3.67 8.81
C LYS A 54 -1.86 2.88 10.04
N ALA A 55 -2.47 1.73 10.32
CA ALA A 55 -2.06 0.86 11.42
C ALA A 55 -0.63 0.35 11.21
N PHE A 56 -0.29 -0.08 9.99
CA PHE A 56 1.06 -0.54 9.66
C PHE A 56 2.13 0.56 9.86
N ARG A 57 1.81 1.83 9.58
CA ARG A 57 2.71 2.97 9.80
C ARG A 57 2.99 3.23 11.29
N GLN A 58 2.08 2.83 12.17
CA GLN A 58 2.18 3.06 13.61
C GLN A 58 2.89 1.91 14.36
N LEU A 59 3.27 0.85 13.64
CA LEU A 59 4.16 -0.21 14.14
C LEU A 59 5.62 0.24 14.07
#